data_AF-A0A851X9R2-F1
#
_entry.id   AF-A0A851X9R2-F1
#
_cell.length_a   1.000
_cell.length_b   1.000
_cell.length_c   1.000
_cell.angle_alpha   90.00
_cell.angle_beta   90.00
_cell.angle_gamma   90.00
#
_symmetry.space_group_name_H-M   'P 1'
#
loop_
_entity.id
_entity.type
_entity.pdbx_description
1 polymer ?
#
loop_
_entity_poly.entity_id
_entity_poly.type
_entity_poly.pdbx_seq_one_letter_code
_entity_poly.pdbx_strand_id
1 'polypeptide(L)'
;MRAVSTDGQEMTVQNVLDWMQRTHGWTVTMLLHGNTVLYDSGENEATRALMQKQRLSANLENAGEPQQRVLKLEYVCEEEDAETEDTRPPLMCFLP
;
A
#
# COMPACT_ATOMS: atom_id res chain seq x y z
N MET A 1 -9.64 -6.13 -1.65
CA MET A 1 -9.02 -7.23 -0.86
C MET A 1 -9.30 -7.05 0.63
N ARG A 2 -9.40 -8.14 1.41
CA ARG A 2 -9.38 -8.03 2.87
C ARG A 2 -7.92 -7.84 3.31
N ALA A 3 -7.65 -6.75 4.03
CA ALA A 3 -6.32 -6.41 4.53
C ALA A 3 -6.03 -7.15 5.83
N VAL A 4 -6.20 -8.48 5.80
CA VAL A 4 -6.01 -9.37 6.94
C VAL A 4 -4.93 -10.38 6.58
N SER A 5 -3.84 -10.39 7.34
CA SER A 5 -2.73 -11.33 7.17
C SER A 5 -3.13 -12.74 7.57
N THR A 6 -2.26 -13.72 7.28
CA THR A 6 -2.51 -15.15 7.51
C THR A 6 -2.71 -15.51 8.99
N ASP A 7 -2.24 -14.66 9.90
CA ASP A 7 -2.41 -14.76 11.35
C ASP A 7 -3.67 -14.02 11.87
N GLY A 8 -4.50 -13.47 10.98
CA GLY A 8 -5.71 -12.74 11.35
C GLY A 8 -5.47 -11.30 11.79
N GLN A 9 -4.24 -10.81 11.75
CA GLN A 9 -3.91 -9.42 12.05
C GLN A 9 -4.16 -8.51 10.83
N GLU A 10 -4.12 -7.21 11.05
CA GLU A 10 -4.13 -6.25 9.94
C GLU A 10 -2.84 -6.36 9.15
N MET A 11 -2.96 -6.36 7.82
CA MET A 11 -1.80 -6.36 6.92
C MET A 11 -0.91 -5.13 7.11
N THR A 12 0.39 -5.35 6.99
CA THR A 12 1.37 -4.27 6.83
C THR A 12 1.46 -3.81 5.39
N VAL A 13 2.15 -2.69 5.17
CA VAL A 13 2.53 -2.24 3.83
C VAL A 13 3.23 -3.36 3.04
N GLN A 14 4.19 -4.06 3.65
CA GLN A 14 4.87 -5.19 2.99
C GLN A 14 3.88 -6.28 2.54
N ASN A 15 2.89 -6.63 3.37
CA ASN A 15 1.93 -7.66 2.99
C ASN A 15 1.08 -7.25 1.78
N VAL A 16 0.76 -5.96 1.66
CA VAL A 16 0.03 -5.44 0.51
C VAL A 16 0.91 -5.47 -0.75
N LEU A 17 2.18 -5.06 -0.65
CA LEU A 17 3.15 -5.14 -1.76
C LEU A 17 3.32 -6.59 -2.23
N ASP A 18 3.53 -7.52 -1.29
CA ASP A 18 3.65 -8.96 -1.57
C ASP A 18 2.38 -9.51 -2.23
N TRP A 19 1.21 -9.08 -1.76
CA TRP A 19 -0.07 -9.50 -2.33
C TRP A 19 -0.24 -9.00 -3.77
N MET A 20 0.14 -7.74 -4.06
CA MET A 20 0.10 -7.19 -5.42
C MET A 20 1.08 -7.92 -6.35
N GLN A 21 2.30 -8.18 -5.88
CA GLN A 21 3.28 -8.97 -6.64
C GLN A 21 2.77 -10.40 -6.90
N ARG A 22 2.22 -11.08 -5.90
CA ARG A 22 1.76 -12.48 -6.04
C ARG A 22 0.49 -12.61 -6.89
N THR A 23 -0.42 -11.64 -6.78
CA THR A 23 -1.73 -11.70 -7.44
C THR A 23 -1.68 -11.17 -8.87
N HIS A 24 -0.90 -10.10 -9.10
CA HIS A 24 -0.88 -9.38 -10.36
C HIS A 24 0.49 -9.34 -11.04
N GLY A 25 1.55 -9.78 -10.36
CA GLY A 25 2.92 -9.69 -10.88
C GLY A 25 3.49 -8.27 -10.85
N TRP A 26 2.84 -7.34 -10.13
CA TRP A 26 3.18 -5.92 -10.16
C TRP A 26 4.18 -5.55 -9.05
N THR A 27 5.32 -5.03 -9.47
CA THR A 27 6.31 -4.42 -8.57
C THR A 27 5.89 -2.98 -8.30
N VAL A 28 5.37 -2.71 -7.10
CA VAL A 28 4.89 -1.37 -6.72
C VAL A 28 6.06 -0.53 -6.22
N THR A 29 6.26 0.64 -6.84
CA THR A 29 7.31 1.61 -6.50
C THR A 29 6.81 2.69 -5.54
N MET A 30 5.51 3.01 -5.57
CA MET A 30 4.89 3.96 -4.65
C MET A 30 3.48 3.49 -4.27
N LEU A 31 3.11 3.60 -2.99
CA LEU A 31 1.77 3.28 -2.48
C LEU A 31 1.27 4.45 -1.64
N LEU A 32 0.04 4.88 -1.88
CA LEU A 32 -0.58 6.01 -1.19
C LEU A 32 -2.06 5.79 -0.89
N HIS A 33 -2.56 6.57 0.05
CA HIS A 33 -3.97 6.70 0.38
C HIS A 33 -4.32 8.19 0.37
N GLY A 34 -5.02 8.66 -0.68
CA GLY A 34 -5.26 10.08 -0.86
C GLY A 34 -3.93 10.84 -0.95
N ASN A 35 -3.64 11.70 0.03
CA ASN A 35 -2.39 12.47 0.06
C ASN A 35 -1.30 11.82 0.95
N THR A 36 -1.59 10.69 1.61
CA THR A 36 -0.66 10.03 2.51
C THR A 36 0.16 8.97 1.77
N VAL A 37 1.48 9.13 1.75
CA VAL A 37 2.39 8.12 1.21
C VAL A 37 2.60 7.01 2.24
N LEU A 38 2.24 5.78 1.87
CA LEU A 38 2.39 4.57 2.69
C LEU A 38 3.69 3.81 2.36
N TYR A 39 4.17 3.95 1.12
CA TYR A 39 5.41 3.35 0.66
C TYR A 39 6.00 4.17 -0.48
N ASP A 40 7.32 4.34 -0.45
CA ASP A 40 8.09 4.83 -1.57
C ASP A 40 9.39 4.03 -1.67
N SER A 41 9.62 3.43 -2.85
CA SER A 41 10.81 2.66 -3.17
C SER A 41 12.07 3.53 -3.31
N GLY A 42 11.91 4.82 -3.59
CA GLY A 42 12.96 5.83 -3.68
C GLY A 42 13.50 6.32 -2.33
N GLU A 43 12.81 6.01 -1.23
CA GLU A 43 13.30 6.26 0.12
C GLU A 43 14.53 5.41 0.45
N ASN A 44 15.35 5.89 1.39
CA ASN A 44 16.51 5.13 1.85
C ASN A 44 16.09 3.78 2.48
N GLU A 45 17.00 2.80 2.48
CA GLU A 45 16.71 1.43 2.92
C GLU A 45 16.13 1.35 4.35
N ALA A 46 16.64 2.16 5.28
CA ALA A 46 16.18 2.16 6.67
C ALA A 46 14.75 2.70 6.78
N THR A 47 14.44 3.82 6.11
CA THR A 47 13.08 4.39 6.04
C THR A 47 12.13 3.41 5.37
N ARG A 48 12.54 2.82 4.24
CA ARG A 48 11.73 1.85 3.49
C ARG A 48 11.39 0.62 4.33
N ALA A 49 12.37 0.09 5.05
CA ALA A 49 12.16 -1.04 5.96
C ALA A 49 11.22 -0.70 7.13
N LEU A 50 11.19 0.56 7.58
CA LEU A 50 10.23 1.02 8.58
C LEU A 50 8.81 1.12 8.00
N MET A 51 8.66 1.78 6.84
CA MET A 51 7.37 1.91 6.14
C MET A 51 6.73 0.54 5.87
N GLN A 52 7.53 -0.41 5.37
CA GLN A 52 7.10 -1.78 5.08
C GLN A 52 6.53 -2.53 6.29
N LYS A 53 7.03 -2.24 7.49
CA LYS A 53 6.59 -2.89 8.74
C LYS A 53 5.36 -2.23 9.36
N GLN A 54 5.00 -1.02 8.93
CA GLN A 54 3.86 -0.32 9.49
C GLN A 54 2.54 -0.93 8.98
N ARG A 55 1.57 -0.97 9.89
CA ARG A 55 0.17 -1.30 9.56
C ARG A 55 -0.43 -0.17 8.73
N LEU A 56 -1.40 -0.51 7.89
CA LEU A 56 -2.05 0.48 7.03
C LEU A 56 -2.75 1.57 7.86
N SER A 57 -3.49 1.18 8.90
CA SER A 57 -4.14 2.08 9.86
C SER A 57 -3.15 2.96 10.61
N ALA A 58 -2.04 2.39 11.10
CA ALA A 58 -1.03 3.13 11.85
C ALA A 58 -0.36 4.23 11.02
N ASN A 59 -0.15 3.99 9.72
CA ASN A 59 0.34 5.03 8.81
C ASN A 59 -0.63 6.22 8.72
N LEU A 60 -1.93 5.94 8.64
CA LEU A 60 -2.98 6.95 8.54
C LEU A 60 -3.15 7.72 9.86
N GLU A 61 -3.12 7.02 11.00
CA GLU A 61 -3.15 7.64 12.32
C GLU A 61 -1.99 8.61 12.52
N ASN A 62 -0.77 8.22 12.10
CA ASN A 62 0.41 9.09 12.16
C ASN A 62 0.29 10.31 11.24
N ALA A 63 -0.46 10.19 10.14
CA ALA A 63 -0.77 11.29 9.23
C ALA A 63 -1.93 12.17 9.72
N GLY A 64 -2.58 11.82 10.83
CA GLY A 64 -3.75 12.52 11.36
C GLY A 64 -5.05 12.22 10.62
N GLU A 65 -5.07 11.19 9.76
CA GLU A 65 -6.25 10.75 9.04
C GLU A 65 -7.22 9.99 9.97
N PRO A 66 -8.55 10.14 9.79
CA PRO A 66 -9.53 9.42 10.59
C PRO A 66 -9.44 7.91 10.33
N GLN A 67 -9.70 7.10 11.37
CA GLN A 67 -9.76 5.65 11.21
C GLN A 67 -10.88 5.25 10.24
N GLN A 68 -10.50 4.65 9.11
CA GLN A 68 -11.42 4.14 8.11
C GLN A 68 -11.33 2.62 8.01
N ARG A 69 -12.48 1.94 7.94
CA ARG A 69 -12.53 0.48 7.73
C ARG A 69 -12.24 0.07 6.28
N VAL A 70 -12.36 1.00 5.35
CA VAL A 70 -12.10 0.78 3.93
C VAL A 70 -11.10 1.82 3.47
N LEU A 71 -9.94 1.37 3.01
CA LEU A 71 -8.88 2.20 2.48
C LEU A 71 -8.87 2.07 0.96
N LYS A 72 -8.99 3.20 0.26
CA LYS A 72 -8.68 3.29 -1.16
C LYS A 72 -7.17 3.49 -1.28
N LEU A 73 -6.47 2.51 -1.83
CA LEU A 73 -5.02 2.60 -2.07
C LEU A 73 -4.74 2.86 -3.54
N GLU A 74 -3.93 3.86 -3.79
CA GLU A 74 -3.41 4.25 -5.11
C GLU A 74 -1.93 3.82 -5.17
N TYR A 75 -1.47 3.40 -6.35
CA TYR A 75 -0.15 2.79 -6.50
C TYR A 75 0.47 3.12 -7.86
N VAL A 76 1.79 3.15 -7.88
CA VAL A 76 2.62 3.26 -9.09
C VAL A 76 3.50 2.02 -9.16
N CYS A 77 3.69 1.45 -10.35
CA CYS A 77 4.52 0.26 -10.55
C CYS A 77 5.79 0.53 -11.36
N GLU A 78 6.78 -0.34 -11.19
CA GLU A 78 7.99 -0.40 -12.02
C GLU A 78 7.56 -0.85 -13.43
N GLU A 79 7.81 -0.03 -14.44
CA GLU A 79 7.39 -0.22 -15.84
C GLU A 79 5.89 -0.02 -16.12
N GLU A 80 5.39 1.20 -15.92
CA GLU A 80 4.22 1.67 -16.68
C GLU A 80 4.68 2.49 -17.88
N ASP A 81 4.39 2.01 -19.10
CA ASP A 81 4.26 2.91 -20.24
C ASP A 81 3.25 3.98 -19.80
N ALA A 82 3.63 5.26 -19.93
CA ALA A 82 2.85 6.42 -19.48
C ALA A 82 1.40 6.45 -20.03
N GLU A 83 1.08 5.58 -21.00
CA GLU A 83 -0.25 5.38 -21.56
C GLU A 83 -1.18 4.47 -20.72
N THR A 84 -0.66 3.80 -19.68
CA THR A 84 -1.45 2.88 -18.83
C THR A 84 -1.65 3.35 -17.39
N GLU A 85 -0.88 4.36 -16.95
CA GLU A 85 -0.89 4.94 -15.60
C GLU A 85 -2.29 5.42 -15.17
N ASP A 86 -3.10 5.90 -16.12
CA ASP A 86 -4.45 6.45 -15.88
C ASP A 86 -5.58 5.39 -15.84
N THR A 87 -5.27 4.10 -16.01
CA THR A 87 -6.31 3.06 -16.18
C THR A 87 -6.41 2.03 -15.07
N ARG A 88 -5.44 1.98 -14.14
CA ARG A 88 -5.44 0.97 -13.08
C ARG A 88 -6.42 1.33 -11.97
N PRO A 89 -7.39 0.46 -11.65
CA PRO A 89 -8.31 0.75 -10.58
C PRO A 89 -7.56 0.77 -9.24
N PRO A 90 -7.94 1.69 -8.33
CA PRO A 90 -7.39 1.73 -7.00
C PRO A 90 -7.71 0.45 -6.24
N LEU A 91 -6.78 0.03 -5.39
CA LEU A 91 -6.93 -1.16 -4.57
C LEU A 91 -7.78 -0.83 -3.34
N MET A 92 -8.98 -1.42 -3.25
CA MET A 92 -9.84 -1.28 -2.07
C MET A 92 -9.44 -2.30 -0.99
N CYS A 93 -8.91 -1.80 0.13
CA CYS A 93 -8.46 -2.58 1.28
C CYS A 93 -9.49 -2.49 2.42
N PHE A 94 -10.06 -3.63 2.81
CA PHE A 94 -11.00 -3.72 3.94
C PHE A 94 -10.22 -4.15 5.19
N LEU A 95 -10.06 -3.23 6.14
CA LEU A 95 -9.42 -3.50 7.43
C LEU A 95 -10.28 -4.46 8.29
N PRO A 96 -9.66 -5.24 9.19
CA PRO A 96 -10.37 -6.13 10.11
C PRO A 96 -11.34 -5.41 11.06
#